data_AF-A0AAD5Y0Y4-F1
#
_entry.id   AF-A0AAD5Y0Y4-F1
#
_cell.length_a   1.000
_cell.length_b   1.000
_cell.length_c   1.000
_cell.angle_alpha   90.00
_cell.angle_beta   90.00
_cell.angle_gamma   90.00
#
_symmetry.space_group_name_H-M   'P 1'
#
loop_
_entity.id
_entity.type
_entity.pdbx_description
1 polymer ?
#
loop_
_entity_poly.entity_id
_entity_poly.type
_entity_poly.pdbx_seq_one_letter_code
_entity_poly.pdbx_strand_id
1 'polypeptide(L)'
;MAELHIVGTLIGASQFPASELCCEDWKLLEGFESAQTQVDIPAEDSNITLWDHPIDVHYSTNSIEGWPKMQFQVYHQDSFGRNELYGYGVCYVPTIPGTHEIDCVTWRPVGSFTDQLWSFFLNATPQLKNLDIIHNPTDRYQLTTESMGKIHLEITVICRNFQNYGVCLSTKQ
;
A
#
# COMPACT_ATOMS: atom_id res chain seq x y z
N MET A 1 -16.76 -8.11 16.61
CA MET A 1 -15.77 -8.46 15.58
C MET A 1 -14.42 -7.95 16.04
N ALA A 2 -13.31 -8.48 15.52
CA ALA A 2 -12.02 -7.84 15.73
C ALA A 2 -12.01 -6.58 14.86
N GLU A 3 -11.73 -5.43 15.46
CA GLU A 3 -11.87 -4.13 14.81
C GLU A 3 -10.50 -3.44 14.76
N LEU A 4 -10.10 -2.98 13.59
CA LEU A 4 -8.94 -2.11 13.36
C LEU A 4 -9.47 -0.72 13.01
N HIS A 5 -9.62 0.16 14.01
CA HIS A 5 -10.46 1.39 13.94
C HIS A 5 -9.92 2.54 13.11
N ILE A 6 -10.76 3.04 12.18
CA ILE A 6 -10.87 4.38 11.52
C ILE A 6 -12.30 4.53 10.89
N VAL A 7 -13.33 5.08 11.58
CA VAL A 7 -14.80 4.75 11.86
C VAL A 7 -15.82 4.16 10.76
N GLY A 8 -17.17 3.97 10.91
CA GLY A 8 -18.20 3.69 9.82
C GLY A 8 -19.18 2.46 9.86
N THR A 9 -20.45 2.52 9.38
CA THR A 9 -21.49 1.45 9.60
C THR A 9 -22.29 0.93 8.37
N LEU A 10 -22.49 -0.40 8.22
CA LEU A 10 -23.36 -1.07 7.22
C LEU A 10 -24.48 -1.93 7.86
N ILE A 11 -25.66 -1.98 7.23
CA ILE A 11 -26.97 -2.33 7.83
C ILE A 11 -27.50 -3.76 7.49
N GLY A 12 -26.87 -4.56 6.61
CA GLY A 12 -27.14 -6.02 6.47
C GLY A 12 -27.39 -6.54 5.03
N ALA A 13 -27.68 -7.85 4.88
CA ALA A 13 -28.03 -8.52 3.61
C ALA A 13 -29.07 -9.64 3.81
N SER A 14 -29.94 -9.91 2.83
CA SER A 14 -31.02 -10.93 2.90
C SER A 14 -31.27 -11.63 1.55
N GLN A 15 -31.89 -12.83 1.58
CA GLN A 15 -32.32 -13.67 0.43
C GLN A 15 -31.24 -14.54 -0.25
N PHE A 16 -30.42 -15.25 0.53
CA PHE A 16 -29.54 -16.27 -0.01
C PHE A 16 -30.07 -17.70 0.25
N PRO A 17 -29.91 -18.63 -0.71
CA PRO A 17 -30.40 -20.01 -0.59
C PRO A 17 -29.59 -20.91 0.37
N ALA A 18 -28.40 -20.47 0.79
CA ALA A 18 -27.63 -21.04 1.89
C ALA A 18 -27.13 -19.91 2.81
N SER A 19 -27.15 -20.14 4.13
CA SER A 19 -26.74 -19.16 5.16
C SER A 19 -25.25 -19.23 5.53
N GLU A 20 -24.50 -20.08 4.84
CA GLU A 20 -23.05 -20.25 4.99
C GLU A 20 -22.36 -19.49 3.88
N LEU A 21 -22.31 -18.16 4.02
CA LEU A 21 -21.62 -17.28 3.10
C LEU A 21 -20.42 -16.69 3.82
N CYS A 22 -19.22 -17.06 3.36
CA CYS A 22 -18.00 -16.39 3.74
C CYS A 22 -17.70 -15.29 2.72
N CYS A 23 -17.74 -14.04 3.16
CA CYS A 23 -17.01 -12.96 2.49
C CYS A 23 -15.76 -12.75 3.34
N GLU A 24 -14.71 -13.46 2.96
CA GLU A 24 -13.40 -13.44 3.59
C GLU A 24 -12.63 -12.28 3.01
N ASP A 25 -12.85 -11.07 3.53
CA ASP A 25 -12.03 -9.91 3.21
C ASP A 25 -12.04 -8.91 4.36
N TRP A 26 -10.93 -8.19 4.50
CA TRP A 26 -10.84 -7.01 5.35
C TRP A 26 -11.84 -5.98 4.84
N LYS A 27 -12.87 -5.68 5.61
CA LYS A 27 -13.93 -4.77 5.19
C LYS A 27 -13.61 -3.34 5.61
N LEU A 28 -13.42 -2.46 4.63
CA LEU A 28 -13.27 -1.03 4.86
C LEU A 28 -14.53 -0.47 5.53
N LEU A 29 -14.38 0.22 6.66
CA LEU A 29 -15.53 0.86 7.34
C LEU A 29 -15.59 2.38 7.07
N GLU A 30 -14.47 3.10 7.18
CA GLU A 30 -14.25 4.50 6.77
C GLU A 30 -12.78 4.71 6.40
N GLY A 31 -12.48 5.92 5.93
CA GLY A 31 -11.18 6.32 5.44
C GLY A 31 -11.08 6.20 3.93
N PHE A 32 -9.87 6.42 3.42
CA PHE A 32 -9.59 6.37 1.99
C PHE A 32 -8.69 5.18 1.69
N GLU A 33 -9.25 4.15 1.04
CA GLU A 33 -8.48 2.97 0.59
C GLU A 33 -7.37 3.34 -0.42
N SER A 34 -7.57 4.44 -1.14
CA SER A 34 -6.59 5.03 -2.03
C SER A 34 -6.61 6.54 -1.91
N ALA A 35 -5.42 7.14 -1.91
CA ALA A 35 -5.23 8.58 -1.88
C ALA A 35 -4.04 8.95 -2.78
N GLN A 36 -4.01 10.22 -3.19
CA GLN A 36 -2.91 10.78 -3.96
C GLN A 36 -2.30 11.94 -3.16
N THR A 37 -0.99 11.91 -2.98
CA THR A 37 -0.25 12.97 -2.29
C THR A 37 -0.02 14.17 -3.21
N GLN A 38 0.34 15.29 -2.60
CA GLN A 38 0.84 16.46 -3.32
C GLN A 38 2.23 16.21 -3.93
N VAL A 39 2.60 17.00 -4.94
CA VAL A 39 3.97 17.02 -5.45
C VAL A 39 4.78 18.00 -4.60
N ASP A 40 5.93 17.55 -4.11
CA ASP A 40 6.90 18.38 -3.42
C ASP A 40 8.09 18.67 -4.33
N ILE A 41 8.57 19.91 -4.31
CA ILE A 41 9.74 20.38 -5.06
C ILE A 41 10.77 20.79 -4.01
N PRO A 42 11.69 19.88 -3.62
CA PRO A 42 12.66 20.16 -2.58
C PRO A 42 13.60 21.29 -2.99
N ALA A 43 14.09 22.05 -2.00
CA ALA A 43 15.16 23.02 -2.21
C ALA A 43 16.43 22.32 -2.72
N GLU A 44 17.30 23.05 -3.45
CA GLU A 44 18.46 22.49 -4.16
C GLU A 44 19.41 21.62 -3.29
N ASP A 45 19.46 21.86 -1.98
CA ASP A 45 20.31 21.12 -1.04
C ASP A 45 19.58 19.99 -0.28
N SER A 46 18.28 19.78 -0.51
CA SER A 46 17.49 18.74 0.17
C SER A 46 17.44 17.46 -0.67
N ASN A 47 17.88 16.36 -0.07
CA ASN A 47 17.77 15.01 -0.65
C ASN A 47 16.49 14.27 -0.24
N ILE A 48 15.56 14.95 0.43
CA ILE A 48 14.31 14.36 0.94
C ILE A 48 13.12 15.12 0.36
N THR A 49 12.14 14.34 -0.08
CA THR A 49 10.81 14.81 -0.49
C THR A 49 9.85 14.67 0.69
N LEU A 50 9.17 15.76 1.06
CA LEU A 50 8.25 15.80 2.20
C LEU A 50 6.81 15.93 1.71
N TRP A 51 6.06 14.83 1.79
CA TRP A 51 4.63 14.84 1.43
C TRP A 51 3.71 15.21 2.59
N ASP A 52 4.04 14.78 3.82
CA ASP A 52 3.23 14.97 5.03
C ASP A 52 1.73 14.66 4.81
N HIS A 53 1.45 13.59 4.07
CA HIS A 53 0.09 13.23 3.67
C HIS A 53 -0.54 12.31 4.73
N PRO A 54 -1.75 12.63 5.24
CA PRO A 54 -2.39 11.82 6.26
C PRO A 54 -2.84 10.47 5.70
N ILE A 55 -2.68 9.42 6.50
CA ILE A 55 -3.16 8.07 6.19
C ILE A 55 -4.23 7.72 7.23
N ASP A 56 -5.45 7.45 6.76
CA ASP A 56 -6.62 7.16 7.61
C ASP A 56 -7.53 6.10 6.93
N VAL A 57 -7.55 4.85 7.44
CA VAL A 57 -8.29 3.66 6.90
C VAL A 57 -8.80 2.64 7.96
N HIS A 58 -10.11 2.31 8.03
CA HIS A 58 -10.64 1.33 9.02
C HIS A 58 -10.61 0.00 8.35
N TYR A 59 -10.40 -1.04 9.13
CA TYR A 59 -10.95 -2.32 8.73
C TYR A 59 -11.62 -3.07 9.86
N SER A 60 -12.74 -3.73 9.56
CA SER A 60 -13.27 -4.80 10.41
C SER A 60 -12.93 -6.13 9.76
N THR A 61 -12.53 -7.09 10.60
CA THR A 61 -12.26 -8.45 10.12
C THR A 61 -12.78 -9.50 11.10
N ASN A 62 -13.10 -10.67 10.55
CA ASN A 62 -13.41 -11.88 11.30
C ASN A 62 -12.23 -12.88 11.31
N SER A 63 -11.16 -12.60 10.56
CA SER A 63 -9.95 -13.43 10.43
C SER A 63 -8.68 -12.58 10.35
N ILE A 64 -7.53 -13.16 10.73
CA ILE A 64 -6.22 -12.53 10.52
C ILE A 64 -5.72 -12.77 9.08
N GLU A 65 -6.32 -13.74 8.39
CA GLU A 65 -5.98 -14.05 7.00
C GLU A 65 -6.13 -12.80 6.12
N GLY A 66 -5.21 -12.64 5.17
CA GLY A 66 -5.20 -11.48 4.27
C GLY A 66 -4.78 -10.15 4.93
N TRP A 67 -3.99 -10.17 6.00
CA TRP A 67 -3.54 -8.97 6.73
C TRP A 67 -3.17 -7.78 5.80
N PRO A 68 -3.62 -6.55 6.12
CA PRO A 68 -3.54 -5.42 5.21
C PRO A 68 -2.10 -5.07 4.80
N LYS A 69 -1.98 -4.66 3.54
CA LYS A 69 -0.74 -4.17 2.94
C LYS A 69 -0.98 -2.77 2.41
N MET A 70 0.01 -1.90 2.57
CA MET A 70 0.01 -0.58 1.95
C MET A 70 0.77 -0.66 0.64
N GLN A 71 0.24 0.03 -0.37
CA GLN A 71 0.79 0.06 -1.71
C GLN A 71 1.03 1.50 -2.13
N PHE A 72 2.15 1.70 -2.81
CA PHE A 72 2.58 3.02 -3.24
C PHE A 72 2.90 2.98 -4.73
N GLN A 73 2.40 3.99 -5.43
CA GLN A 73 2.82 4.35 -6.78
C GLN A 73 3.51 5.69 -6.67
N VAL A 74 4.83 5.70 -6.85
CA VAL A 74 5.63 6.92 -6.81
C VAL A 74 5.66 7.51 -8.21
N TYR A 75 5.37 8.80 -8.31
CA TYR A 75 5.44 9.55 -9.57
C TYR A 75 6.52 10.62 -9.47
N HIS A 76 7.24 10.82 -10.56
CA HIS A 76 8.19 11.90 -10.75
C HIS A 76 7.57 12.93 -11.68
N GLN A 77 7.60 14.19 -11.28
CA GLN A 77 7.14 15.29 -12.13
C GLN A 77 8.32 15.83 -12.95
N ASP A 78 8.19 15.82 -14.27
CA ASP A 78 9.22 16.39 -15.15
C ASP A 78 9.18 17.92 -15.20
N SER A 79 10.16 18.54 -15.85
CA SER A 79 10.22 20.01 -16.03
C SER A 79 9.05 20.60 -16.81
N PHE A 80 8.22 19.77 -17.46
CA PHE A 80 7.02 20.17 -18.17
C PHE A 80 5.74 19.96 -17.34
N GLY A 81 5.87 19.54 -16.07
CA GLY A 81 4.77 19.33 -15.15
C GLY A 81 4.04 17.99 -15.32
N ARG A 82 4.58 17.07 -16.14
CA ARG A 82 3.98 15.75 -16.40
C ARG A 82 4.42 14.76 -15.32
N ASN A 83 3.44 14.03 -14.76
CA ASN A 83 3.70 13.00 -13.76
C ASN A 83 3.95 11.66 -14.44
N GLU A 84 5.17 11.16 -14.35
CA GLU A 84 5.57 9.86 -14.86
C GLU A 84 5.74 8.88 -13.71
N LEU A 85 5.22 7.67 -13.86
CA LEU A 85 5.40 6.63 -12.85
C LEU A 85 6.90 6.34 -12.69
N TYR A 86 7.39 6.42 -11.46
CA TYR A 86 8.80 6.28 -11.10
C TYR A 86 9.09 4.94 -10.43
N GLY A 87 8.13 4.39 -9.67
CA GLY A 87 8.26 3.07 -9.05
C GLY A 87 7.06 2.67 -8.21
N TYR A 88 7.11 1.44 -7.72
CA TYR A 88 6.11 0.80 -6.88
C TYR A 88 6.70 0.44 -5.52
N GLY A 89 5.91 0.56 -4.46
CA GLY A 89 6.27 0.15 -3.11
C GLY A 89 5.17 -0.71 -2.51
N VAL A 90 5.55 -1.71 -1.71
CA VAL A 90 4.61 -2.48 -0.89
C VAL A 90 5.22 -2.71 0.46
N CYS A 91 4.45 -2.47 1.52
CA CYS A 91 4.81 -2.89 2.87
C CYS A 91 3.59 -3.44 3.60
N TYR A 92 3.86 -4.33 4.57
CA TYR A 92 2.83 -4.88 5.43
C TYR A 92 2.57 -3.91 6.58
N VAL A 93 1.30 -3.76 6.96
CA VAL A 93 0.95 -3.04 8.20
C VAL A 93 1.48 -3.85 9.39
N PRO A 94 2.13 -3.26 10.40
CA PRO A 94 2.57 -3.98 11.59
C PRO A 94 1.39 -4.59 12.34
N THR A 95 1.57 -5.80 12.86
CA THR A 95 0.57 -6.50 13.67
C THR A 95 0.58 -6.09 15.14
N ILE A 96 1.59 -5.33 15.55
CA ILE A 96 1.79 -4.87 16.92
C ILE A 96 1.07 -3.54 17.09
N PRO A 97 0.20 -3.36 18.09
CA PRO A 97 -0.38 -2.05 18.39
C PRO A 97 0.70 -1.03 18.79
N GLY A 98 0.54 0.22 18.36
CA GLY A 98 1.44 1.34 18.66
C GLY A 98 1.94 2.07 17.41
N THR A 99 2.81 3.05 17.62
CA THR A 99 3.45 3.82 16.54
C THR A 99 4.68 3.08 16.00
N HIS A 100 4.81 3.08 14.68
CA HIS A 100 5.87 2.40 13.95
C HIS A 100 6.40 3.27 12.81
N GLU A 101 7.72 3.30 12.71
CA GLU A 101 8.43 3.83 11.55
C GLU A 101 8.72 2.67 10.59
N ILE A 102 8.33 2.82 9.33
CA ILE A 102 8.45 1.79 8.30
C ILE A 102 9.16 2.37 7.08
N ASP A 103 10.28 1.74 6.73
CA ASP A 103 10.97 1.95 5.47
C ASP A 103 10.37 1.03 4.39
N CYS A 104 9.52 1.56 3.52
CA CYS A 104 9.01 0.83 2.36
C CYS A 104 9.97 0.99 1.18
N VAL A 105 10.69 -0.08 0.81
CA VAL A 105 11.58 -0.08 -0.35
C VAL A 105 10.76 -0.05 -1.65
N THR A 106 11.11 0.86 -2.55
CA THR A 106 10.45 1.00 -3.85
C THR A 106 11.28 0.36 -4.95
N TRP A 107 10.60 -0.08 -6.01
CA TRP A 107 11.20 -0.76 -7.14
C TRP A 107 10.43 -0.46 -8.42
N ARG A 108 11.08 -0.57 -9.57
CA ARG A 108 10.41 -0.47 -10.88
C ARG A 108 10.76 -1.66 -11.76
N PRO A 109 9.83 -2.12 -12.62
CA PRO A 109 10.18 -3.08 -13.66
C PRO A 109 11.11 -2.41 -14.67
N VAL A 110 12.10 -3.15 -15.13
CA VAL A 110 13.01 -2.72 -16.16
C VAL A 110 12.84 -3.63 -17.37
N GLY A 111 12.62 -3.02 -18.54
CA GLY A 111 12.57 -3.74 -19.81
C GLY A 111 13.95 -4.18 -20.28
N SER A 112 14.00 -4.78 -21.47
CA SER A 112 15.27 -5.14 -22.12
C SER A 112 16.14 -3.89 -22.32
N PHE A 113 17.45 -4.03 -22.50
CA PHE A 113 18.34 -2.88 -22.75
C PHE A 113 17.87 -2.00 -23.93
N THR A 114 17.31 -2.61 -24.97
CA THR A 114 16.68 -1.90 -26.09
C THR A 114 15.46 -1.09 -25.64
N ASP A 115 14.61 -1.66 -24.79
CA ASP A 115 13.41 -0.99 -24.27
C ASP A 115 13.79 0.17 -23.35
N GLN A 116 14.87 0.04 -22.58
CA GLN A 116 15.44 1.11 -21.78
C GLN A 116 15.93 2.27 -22.66
N LEU A 117 16.67 1.97 -23.73
CA LEU A 117 17.09 2.98 -24.71
C LEU A 117 15.88 3.67 -25.35
N TRP A 118 14.88 2.92 -25.79
CA TRP A 118 13.66 3.49 -26.35
C TRP A 118 12.89 4.32 -25.32
N SER A 119 12.80 3.88 -24.06
CA SER A 119 12.15 4.65 -22.99
C SER A 119 12.86 5.96 -22.71
N PHE A 120 14.20 5.98 -22.79
CA PHE A 120 15.00 7.19 -22.62
C PHE A 120 14.78 8.19 -23.76
N PHE A 121 14.74 7.70 -25.01
CA PHE A 121 14.49 8.56 -26.18
C PHE A 121 13.04 9.04 -26.29
N LEU A 122 12.07 8.23 -25.84
CA LEU A 122 10.63 8.51 -25.95
C LEU A 122 10.02 9.08 -24.66
N ASN A 123 10.82 9.20 -23.60
CA ASN A 123 10.37 9.55 -22.24
C ASN A 123 9.19 8.67 -21.77
N ALA A 124 9.26 7.37 -22.04
CA ALA A 124 8.16 6.43 -21.82
C ALA A 124 8.58 5.37 -20.80
N THR A 125 8.22 5.55 -19.53
CA THR A 125 8.57 4.59 -18.47
C THR A 125 7.71 3.32 -18.58
N PRO A 126 8.32 2.11 -18.56
CA PRO A 126 7.56 0.86 -18.57
C PRO A 126 6.66 0.75 -17.33
N GLN A 127 5.36 0.60 -17.57
CA GLN A 127 4.35 0.41 -16.53
C GLN A 127 3.91 -1.05 -16.47
N LEU A 128 3.55 -1.52 -15.28
CA LEU A 128 2.96 -2.85 -15.13
C LEU A 128 1.57 -2.85 -15.77
N LYS A 129 1.34 -3.78 -16.70
CA LYS A 129 0.01 -3.99 -17.30
C LYS A 129 -0.99 -4.55 -16.29
N ASN A 130 -0.52 -5.34 -15.33
CA ASN A 130 -1.32 -5.84 -14.24
C ASN A 130 -0.68 -5.46 -12.90
N LEU A 131 -1.42 -4.69 -12.09
CA LEU A 131 -1.01 -4.30 -10.75
C LEU A 131 -1.13 -5.47 -9.75
N ASP A 132 -1.84 -6.55 -10.08
CA ASP A 132 -1.92 -7.76 -9.25
C ASP A 132 -0.54 -8.40 -8.98
N ILE A 133 0.42 -8.18 -9.89
CA ILE A 133 1.81 -8.65 -9.73
C ILE A 133 2.49 -7.99 -8.52
N ILE A 134 2.00 -6.82 -8.10
CA ILE A 134 2.45 -6.14 -6.88
C ILE A 134 2.04 -6.95 -5.64
N HIS A 135 0.89 -7.65 -5.69
CA HIS A 135 0.35 -8.43 -4.58
C HIS A 135 1.02 -9.80 -4.45
N ASN A 136 1.33 -10.43 -5.59
CA ASN A 136 1.87 -11.78 -5.68
C ASN A 136 3.39 -11.78 -5.88
N PRO A 137 4.19 -12.04 -4.83
CA PRO A 137 5.64 -12.13 -4.98
C PRO A 137 6.06 -13.23 -5.97
N THR A 138 5.20 -14.22 -6.18
CA THR A 138 5.39 -15.30 -7.15
C THR A 138 5.32 -14.82 -8.59
N ASP A 139 4.59 -13.76 -8.93
CA ASP A 139 4.59 -13.26 -10.31
C ASP A 139 5.77 -12.31 -10.56
N ARG A 140 6.29 -11.73 -9.48
CA ARG A 140 7.42 -10.78 -9.51
C ARG A 140 8.74 -11.41 -9.96
N TYR A 141 9.00 -12.71 -9.75
CA TYR A 141 10.30 -13.32 -10.12
C TYR A 141 10.56 -13.31 -11.63
N GLN A 142 9.50 -13.21 -12.44
CA GLN A 142 9.61 -13.17 -13.90
C GLN A 142 10.03 -11.78 -14.41
N LEU A 143 9.99 -10.76 -13.55
CA LEU A 143 10.33 -9.39 -13.91
C LEU A 143 11.77 -9.07 -13.54
N THR A 144 12.49 -8.44 -14.47
CA THR A 144 13.72 -7.73 -14.11
C THR A 144 13.32 -6.42 -13.44
N THR A 145 13.86 -6.15 -12.24
CA THR A 145 13.49 -4.97 -11.45
C THR A 145 14.72 -4.22 -10.97
N GLU A 146 14.57 -2.91 -10.75
CA GLU A 146 15.59 -2.02 -10.21
C GLU A 146 15.04 -1.32 -8.95
N SER A 147 15.92 -1.06 -7.98
CA SER A 147 15.57 -0.36 -6.73
C SER A 147 15.47 1.14 -6.97
N MET A 148 14.39 1.77 -6.48
CA MET A 148 14.07 3.20 -6.72
C MET A 148 14.04 4.04 -5.44
N GLY A 149 14.70 3.57 -4.39
CA GLY A 149 14.78 4.26 -3.10
C GLY A 149 13.81 3.70 -2.06
N LYS A 150 13.39 4.55 -1.12
CA LYS A 150 12.54 4.18 0.01
C LYS A 150 11.52 5.27 0.30
N ILE A 151 10.34 4.86 0.72
CA ILE A 151 9.32 5.72 1.33
C ILE A 151 9.40 5.50 2.84
N HIS A 152 9.52 6.59 3.58
CA HIS A 152 9.51 6.57 5.04
C HIS A 152 8.09 6.86 5.52
N LEU A 153 7.55 5.96 6.33
CA LEU A 153 6.19 6.04 6.85
C LEU A 153 6.23 6.02 8.37
N GLU A 154 5.48 6.90 9.00
CA GLU A 154 5.14 6.79 10.41
C GLU A 154 3.65 6.46 10.51
N ILE A 155 3.32 5.28 11.02
CA ILE A 155 1.92 4.86 11.17
C ILE A 155 1.64 4.39 12.58
N THR A 156 0.43 4.67 13.07
CA THR A 156 -0.04 4.19 14.36
C THR A 156 -1.10 3.13 14.16
N VAL A 157 -0.83 1.93 14.68
CA VAL A 157 -1.74 0.78 14.57
C VAL A 157 -2.52 0.61 15.87
N ILE A 158 -3.84 0.59 15.79
CA ILE A 158 -4.73 0.40 16.94
C ILE A 158 -5.59 -0.85 16.73
N CYS A 159 -5.30 -1.92 17.47
CA CYS A 159 -6.08 -3.16 17.39
C CYS A 159 -7.09 -3.23 18.52
N ARG A 160 -8.36 -3.43 18.19
CA ARG A 160 -9.47 -3.56 19.15
C ARG A 160 -10.13 -4.93 19.05
N ASN A 161 -10.51 -5.52 20.19
CA ASN A 161 -11.26 -6.77 20.29
C ASN A 161 -10.59 -8.04 19.71
N PHE A 162 -9.36 -7.97 19.19
CA PHE A 162 -8.62 -9.15 18.67
C PHE A 162 -8.46 -10.26 19.73
N GLN A 163 -8.28 -9.88 21.00
CA GLN A 163 -8.17 -10.83 22.12
C GLN A 163 -9.45 -11.65 22.34
N ASN A 164 -10.63 -11.09 22.05
CA ASN A 164 -11.91 -11.78 22.19
C ASN A 164 -12.09 -12.91 21.17
N TYR A 165 -11.27 -12.91 20.11
CA TYR A 165 -11.25 -13.92 19.06
C TYR A 165 -10.01 -14.83 19.15
N GLY A 166 -9.34 -14.86 20.31
CA GLY A 166 -8.18 -15.74 20.55
C GLY A 166 -6.90 -15.30 19.86
N VAL A 167 -6.85 -14.08 19.32
CA VAL A 167 -5.67 -13.52 18.65
C VAL A 167 -4.85 -12.72 19.64
N CYS A 168 -3.71 -13.27 20.05
CA CYS A 168 -2.75 -12.57 20.90
C CYS A 168 -1.74 -11.84 20.01
N LEU A 169 -1.97 -10.54 19.80
CA LEU A 169 -1.01 -9.68 19.11
C LEU A 169 0.14 -9.35 20.07
N SER A 170 1.38 -9.40 19.56
CA SER A 170 2.56 -9.08 20.37
C SER A 170 2.46 -7.63 20.89
N THR A 171 2.78 -7.44 22.16
CA THR A 171 2.81 -6.14 22.84
C THR A 171 4.27 -5.71 22.98
N LYS A 172 4.60 -4.44 22.65
CA LYS A 172 5.93 -3.88 22.94
C LYS A 172 6.12 -3.94 24.47
N GLN A 173 7.18 -4.60 24.92
CA GLN A 173 7.64 -4.61 26.32
C GLN A 173 8.26 -3.27 26.69
#